data_AF-A0A5C5SIA6-F1
#
_entry.id   AF-A0A5C5SIA6-F1
#
_cell.length_a   1.000
_cell.length_b   1.000
_cell.length_c   1.000
_cell.angle_alpha   90.00
_cell.angle_beta   90.00
_cell.angle_gamma   90.00
#
_symmetry.space_group_name_H-M   'P 1'
#
loop_
_entity.id
_entity.type
_entity.pdbx_description
1 polymer ?
#
loop_
_entity_poly.entity_id
_entity_poly.type
_entity_poly.pdbx_seq_one_letter_code
_entity_poly.pdbx_strand_id
1 'polypeptide(L)'
;MNEQMELDSLFNKVDVNFEKINDKELTQLTELINNKFSGYDLILSNMSKHELIRNTDYITRATFELTKRKGLYDTSSKHYVLKKLGEGRRGLDSQSRKKIFQEKQLTIGDEITCRGIYVKFKFYAFDKPMLLMKHSYGGNSISNIVEVILKEIEEVYLLKLGYSLEKDNVAIHYKDIHIEGLDSHYEQVTFDKGLKNPNWETIDADWFEEEWDSVITEQIEDDEPVF
;
A
#
# COMPACT_ATOMS: atom_id res chain seq x y z
N MET A 1 4.30 0.86 14.06
CA MET A 1 5.15 0.29 12.99
C MET A 1 4.19 -0.23 11.93
N ASN A 2 4.38 0.13 10.66
CA ASN A 2 3.42 -0.22 9.61
C ASN A 2 3.46 -1.74 9.35
N GLU A 3 2.31 -2.40 9.40
CA GLU A 3 2.15 -3.86 9.22
C GLU A 3 2.84 -4.37 7.95
N GLN A 4 2.73 -3.61 6.85
CA GLN A 4 3.33 -4.01 5.58
C GLN A 4 4.87 -4.04 5.64
N MET A 5 5.48 -3.04 6.29
CA MET A 5 6.94 -2.98 6.43
C MET A 5 7.47 -4.14 7.29
N GLU A 6 6.72 -4.52 8.31
CA GLU A 6 7.08 -5.66 9.16
C GLU A 6 6.96 -6.98 8.41
N LEU A 7 5.88 -7.15 7.64
CA LEU A 7 5.66 -8.30 6.78
C LEU A 7 6.81 -8.47 5.76
N ASP A 8 7.21 -7.40 5.08
CA ASP A 8 8.33 -7.40 4.14
C ASP A 8 9.66 -7.77 4.83
N SER A 9 9.91 -7.24 6.02
CA SER A 9 11.12 -7.53 6.81
C SER A 9 11.18 -9.02 7.19
N LEU A 10 10.06 -9.60 7.60
CA LEU A 10 9.95 -11.01 7.95
C LEU A 10 10.12 -11.91 6.72
N PHE A 11 9.48 -11.61 5.58
CA PHE A 11 9.69 -12.36 4.35
C PHE A 11 11.13 -12.29 3.84
N ASN A 12 11.77 -11.12 3.93
CA ASN A 12 13.18 -11.00 3.56
C ASN A 12 14.09 -11.86 4.48
N LYS A 13 13.79 -11.94 5.78
CA LYS A 13 14.48 -12.87 6.68
C LYS A 13 14.24 -14.33 6.31
N VAL A 14 13.02 -14.70 5.88
CA VAL A 14 12.71 -16.07 5.42
C VAL A 14 13.60 -16.43 4.23
N ASP A 15 13.74 -15.53 3.27
CA ASP A 15 14.50 -15.79 2.04
C ASP A 15 16.01 -15.83 2.27
N VAL A 16 16.55 -14.93 3.10
CA VAL A 16 18.00 -14.75 3.25
C VAL A 16 18.58 -15.58 4.40
N ASN A 17 17.86 -15.71 5.52
CA ASN A 17 18.39 -16.35 6.72
C ASN A 17 17.27 -16.88 7.66
N PHE A 18 16.51 -17.87 7.18
CA PHE A 18 15.38 -18.45 7.91
C PHE A 18 15.75 -19.00 9.30
N GLU A 19 17.00 -19.39 9.53
CA GLU A 19 17.48 -19.91 10.83
C GLU A 19 17.35 -18.86 11.94
N LYS A 20 17.54 -17.58 11.60
CA LYS A 20 17.48 -16.46 12.55
C LYS A 20 16.07 -16.08 12.98
N ILE A 21 15.03 -16.56 12.30
CA ILE A 21 13.63 -16.26 12.66
C ILE A 21 13.30 -16.96 13.97
N ASN A 22 13.06 -16.24 15.05
CA ASN A 22 12.66 -16.87 16.32
C ASN A 22 11.15 -17.22 16.33
N ASP A 23 10.69 -17.95 17.34
CA ASP A 23 9.28 -18.36 17.42
C ASP A 23 8.32 -17.16 17.54
N LYS A 24 8.74 -16.05 18.16
CA LYS A 24 7.92 -14.82 18.22
C LYS A 24 7.75 -14.20 16.84
N GLU A 25 8.82 -14.10 16.06
CA GLU A 25 8.79 -13.59 14.68
C GLU A 25 7.96 -14.49 13.76
N LEU A 26 7.98 -15.81 13.99
CA LEU A 26 7.15 -16.77 13.26
C LEU A 26 5.65 -16.61 13.59
N THR A 27 5.31 -16.47 14.87
CA THR A 27 3.93 -16.17 15.29
C THR A 27 3.47 -14.87 14.67
N GLN A 28 4.29 -13.83 14.75
CA GLN A 28 3.98 -12.51 14.20
C GLN A 28 3.80 -12.53 12.68
N LEU A 29 4.64 -13.27 11.95
CA LEU A 29 4.46 -13.48 10.51
C LEU A 29 3.10 -14.13 10.22
N THR A 30 2.72 -15.14 11.00
CA THR A 30 1.44 -15.84 10.83
C THR A 30 0.24 -14.94 11.12
N GLU A 31 0.31 -14.12 12.17
CA GLU A 31 -0.72 -13.14 12.53
C GLU A 31 -0.88 -12.08 11.43
N LEU A 32 0.23 -11.51 10.93
CA LEU A 32 0.20 -10.53 9.85
C LEU A 32 -0.41 -11.11 8.56
N ILE A 33 -0.10 -12.37 8.23
CA ILE A 33 -0.70 -13.05 7.07
C ILE A 33 -2.20 -13.21 7.29
N ASN A 34 -2.64 -13.70 8.46
CA ASN A 34 -4.06 -13.88 8.75
C ASN A 34 -4.84 -12.56 8.68
N ASN A 35 -4.28 -11.46 9.21
CA ASN A 35 -4.91 -10.14 9.17
C ASN A 35 -5.19 -9.66 7.73
N LYS A 36 -4.33 -10.02 6.77
CA LYS A 36 -4.55 -9.69 5.35
C LYS A 36 -5.73 -10.44 4.74
N PHE A 37 -5.97 -11.68 5.17
CA PHE A 37 -7.06 -12.50 4.63
C PHE A 37 -8.39 -12.31 5.39
N SER A 38 -8.37 -11.74 6.60
CA SER A 38 -9.58 -11.60 7.44
C SER A 38 -10.49 -10.43 7.08
N GLY A 39 -10.01 -9.45 6.31
CA GLY A 39 -10.78 -8.28 5.88
C GLY A 39 -10.74 -8.09 4.37
N TYR A 40 -11.36 -7.02 3.90
CA TYR A 40 -11.20 -6.61 2.50
C TYR A 40 -9.76 -6.18 2.22
N ASP A 41 -9.17 -6.74 1.17
CA ASP A 41 -7.84 -6.38 0.68
C ASP A 41 -7.89 -6.23 -0.84
N LEU A 42 -7.84 -4.98 -1.32
CA LEU A 42 -7.93 -4.65 -2.76
C LEU A 42 -7.01 -5.50 -3.63
N ILE A 43 -5.79 -5.80 -3.15
CA ILE A 43 -4.82 -6.58 -3.92
C ILE A 43 -5.24 -8.05 -3.98
N LEU A 44 -5.56 -8.64 -2.82
CA LEU A 44 -5.96 -10.05 -2.76
C LEU A 44 -7.27 -10.30 -3.51
N SER A 45 -8.25 -9.41 -3.37
CA SER A 45 -9.54 -9.48 -4.09
C SER A 45 -9.38 -9.46 -5.61
N ASN A 46 -8.31 -8.84 -6.12
CA ASN A 46 -8.01 -8.76 -7.54
C ASN A 46 -7.08 -9.88 -8.06
N MET A 47 -6.62 -10.79 -7.20
CA MET A 47 -5.85 -11.96 -7.62
C MET A 47 -6.72 -12.98 -8.35
N SER A 48 -6.12 -13.78 -9.24
CA SER A 48 -6.88 -14.88 -9.86
C SER A 48 -7.22 -15.95 -8.82
N LYS A 49 -8.38 -16.61 -8.99
CA LYS A 49 -8.81 -17.72 -8.12
C LYS A 49 -7.73 -18.80 -7.96
N HIS A 50 -7.00 -19.11 -9.03
CA HIS A 50 -5.92 -20.10 -8.99
C HIS A 50 -4.76 -19.64 -8.09
N GLU A 51 -4.37 -18.37 -8.15
CA GLU A 51 -3.30 -17.84 -7.31
C GLU A 51 -3.72 -17.80 -5.83
N LEU A 52 -4.95 -17.37 -5.55
CA LEU A 52 -5.52 -17.37 -4.20
C LEU A 52 -5.52 -18.79 -3.61
N ILE A 53 -6.08 -19.77 -4.33
CA ILE A 53 -6.11 -21.17 -3.88
C ILE A 53 -4.69 -21.70 -3.62
N ARG A 54 -3.73 -21.42 -4.52
CA ARG A 54 -2.34 -21.86 -4.36
C ARG A 54 -1.70 -21.24 -3.11
N ASN A 55 -1.89 -19.96 -2.88
CA ASN A 55 -1.35 -19.27 -1.71
C ASN A 55 -1.96 -19.81 -0.42
N THR A 56 -3.28 -19.98 -0.39
CA THR A 56 -4.00 -20.54 0.75
C THR A 56 -3.59 -21.99 1.03
N ASP A 57 -3.31 -22.81 0.01
CA ASP A 57 -2.76 -24.16 0.19
C ASP A 57 -1.38 -24.12 0.88
N TYR A 58 -0.48 -23.23 0.45
CA TYR A 58 0.82 -23.08 1.09
C TYR A 58 0.71 -22.63 2.55
N ILE A 59 -0.11 -21.61 2.82
CA ILE A 59 -0.35 -21.09 4.17
C ILE A 59 -0.98 -22.18 5.05
N THR A 60 -1.99 -22.89 4.55
CA THR A 60 -2.68 -23.97 5.27
C THR A 60 -1.73 -25.12 5.60
N ARG A 61 -0.81 -25.49 4.69
CA ARG A 61 0.22 -26.49 4.96
C ARG A 61 1.20 -26.05 6.03
N ALA A 62 1.59 -24.77 6.04
CA ALA A 62 2.43 -24.21 7.09
C ALA A 62 1.71 -24.24 8.44
N THR A 63 0.45 -23.79 8.50
CA THR A 63 -0.37 -23.80 9.71
C THR A 63 -0.61 -25.22 10.22
N PHE A 64 -0.93 -26.17 9.34
CA PHE A 64 -1.09 -27.57 9.72
C PHE A 64 0.20 -28.14 10.34
N GLU A 65 1.36 -27.85 9.75
CA GLU A 65 2.64 -28.29 10.31
C GLU A 65 2.91 -27.66 11.68
N LEU A 66 2.54 -26.38 11.89
CA LEU A 66 2.60 -25.73 13.20
C LEU A 66 1.70 -26.42 14.23
N THR A 67 0.51 -26.91 13.87
CA THR A 67 -0.35 -27.63 14.82
C THR A 67 0.22 -28.97 15.29
N LYS A 68 1.16 -29.56 14.54
CA LYS A 68 1.90 -30.76 14.94
C LYS A 68 3.01 -30.48 15.95
N ARG A 69 3.34 -29.22 16.24
CA ARG A 69 4.22 -28.83 17.36
C ARG A 69 3.52 -29.07 18.69
N LYS A 70 3.48 -30.33 19.15
CA LYS A 70 3.07 -30.66 20.52
C LYS A 70 4.01 -31.69 21.15
N GLY A 71 4.78 -31.25 22.16
CA GLY A 71 5.41 -32.12 23.17
C GLY A 71 6.89 -32.47 22.95
N LEU A 72 7.36 -33.46 23.71
CA LEU A 72 8.74 -33.99 23.77
C LEU A 72 9.27 -34.60 22.46
N TYR A 73 8.41 -34.73 21.44
CA TYR A 73 8.73 -35.27 20.13
C TYR A 73 8.28 -34.28 19.03
N ASP A 74 8.81 -33.06 19.08
CA ASP A 74 8.63 -32.09 17.99
C ASP A 74 9.28 -32.64 16.72
N THR A 75 8.44 -33.08 15.78
CA THR A 75 8.86 -33.53 14.45
C THR A 75 8.60 -32.46 13.40
N SER A 76 8.11 -31.28 13.80
CA SER A 76 7.82 -30.19 12.89
C SER A 76 9.12 -29.58 12.34
N SER A 77 9.16 -29.38 11.03
CA SER A 77 10.29 -28.68 10.41
C SER A 77 9.99 -27.19 10.34
N LYS A 78 10.62 -26.40 11.22
CA LYS A 78 10.63 -24.93 11.12
C LYS A 78 11.00 -24.46 9.71
N HIS A 79 11.98 -25.13 9.09
CA HIS A 79 12.37 -24.87 7.71
C HIS A 79 11.22 -25.10 6.73
N TYR A 80 10.47 -26.21 6.86
CA TYR A 80 9.30 -26.48 6.03
C TYR A 80 8.21 -25.41 6.19
N VAL A 81 7.90 -25.02 7.44
CA VAL A 81 6.91 -23.96 7.73
C VAL A 81 7.31 -22.66 7.04
N LEU A 82 8.53 -22.18 7.28
CA LEU A 82 9.01 -20.91 6.71
C LEU A 82 9.09 -20.98 5.18
N LYS A 83 9.52 -22.11 4.61
CA LYS A 83 9.52 -22.32 3.15
C LYS A 83 8.10 -22.21 2.58
N LYS A 84 7.11 -22.82 3.23
CA LYS A 84 5.71 -22.76 2.77
C LYS A 84 5.13 -21.35 2.88
N LEU A 85 5.37 -20.66 3.99
CA LEU A 85 4.98 -19.25 4.12
C LEU A 85 5.64 -18.37 3.05
N GLY A 86 6.93 -18.60 2.76
CA GLY A 86 7.66 -17.92 1.69
C GLY A 86 7.10 -18.22 0.29
N GLU A 87 6.68 -19.45 0.01
CA GLU A 87 6.03 -19.84 -1.26
C GLU A 87 4.64 -19.20 -1.42
N GLY A 88 3.93 -18.97 -0.31
CA GLY A 88 2.59 -18.35 -0.27
C GLY A 88 2.57 -16.81 -0.27
N ARG A 89 3.73 -16.14 -0.38
CA ARG A 89 3.84 -14.68 -0.17
C ARG A 89 3.24 -13.78 -1.24
N ARG A 90 2.91 -14.32 -2.42
CA ARG A 90 2.43 -13.49 -3.55
C ARG A 90 1.15 -12.76 -3.16
N GLY A 91 1.08 -11.45 -3.34
CA GLY A 91 -0.03 -10.60 -2.86
C GLY A 91 0.09 -10.20 -1.39
N LEU A 92 1.11 -10.66 -0.66
CA LEU A 92 1.37 -10.30 0.74
C LEU A 92 2.59 -9.39 0.88
N ASP A 93 3.68 -9.66 0.18
CA ASP A 93 4.86 -8.77 0.18
C ASP A 93 4.65 -7.55 -0.75
N SER A 94 5.29 -6.43 -0.43
CA SER A 94 5.10 -5.17 -1.17
C SER A 94 5.45 -5.27 -2.66
N GLN A 95 6.45 -6.07 -3.03
CA GLN A 95 6.85 -6.18 -4.44
C GLN A 95 5.76 -6.88 -5.26
N SER A 96 5.23 -7.99 -4.75
CA SER A 96 4.16 -8.71 -5.44
C SER A 96 2.85 -7.94 -5.42
N ARG A 97 2.57 -7.17 -4.36
CA ARG A 97 1.38 -6.30 -4.29
C ARG A 97 1.42 -5.20 -5.34
N LYS A 98 2.55 -4.49 -5.49
CA LYS A 98 2.74 -3.50 -6.58
C LYS A 98 2.52 -4.12 -7.94
N LYS A 99 3.12 -5.29 -8.18
CA LYS A 99 3.00 -6.00 -9.45
C LYS A 99 1.53 -6.31 -9.79
N ILE A 100 0.76 -6.81 -8.82
CA ILE A 100 -0.68 -7.07 -9.02
C ILE A 100 -1.42 -5.76 -9.30
N PHE A 101 -1.14 -4.69 -8.54
CA PHE A 101 -1.75 -3.37 -8.74
C PHE A 101 -1.55 -2.85 -10.18
N GLN A 102 -0.34 -3.02 -10.72
CA GLN A 102 0.00 -2.64 -12.09
C GLN A 102 -0.62 -3.56 -13.15
N GLU A 103 -0.47 -4.88 -12.98
CA GLU A 103 -1.00 -5.89 -13.92
C GLU A 103 -2.52 -5.80 -14.09
N LYS A 104 -3.21 -5.39 -13.02
CA LYS A 104 -4.67 -5.22 -12.98
C LYS A 104 -5.13 -3.81 -13.28
N GLN A 105 -4.19 -2.89 -13.54
CA GLN A 105 -4.49 -1.47 -13.78
C GLN A 105 -5.41 -0.89 -12.70
N LEU A 106 -5.12 -1.20 -11.44
CA LEU A 106 -5.90 -0.71 -10.32
C LEU A 106 -5.64 0.77 -10.06
N THR A 107 -6.65 1.40 -9.48
CA THR A 107 -6.63 2.79 -9.06
C THR A 107 -7.28 2.85 -7.67
N ILE A 108 -6.89 3.83 -6.87
CA ILE A 108 -7.60 4.16 -5.62
C ILE A 108 -7.84 5.65 -5.55
N GLY A 109 -8.87 6.06 -4.82
CA GLY A 109 -9.06 7.45 -4.48
C GLY A 109 -10.05 7.60 -3.34
N ASP A 110 -9.87 8.66 -2.57
CA ASP A 110 -10.72 9.01 -1.45
C ASP A 110 -10.61 10.52 -1.16
N GLU A 111 -11.37 11.01 -0.19
CA GLU A 111 -11.22 12.34 0.38
C GLU A 111 -10.67 12.24 1.81
N ILE A 112 -9.52 12.88 2.04
CA ILE A 112 -8.94 12.98 3.39
C ILE A 112 -9.21 14.36 3.99
N THR A 113 -9.41 14.38 5.31
CA THR A 113 -9.52 15.61 6.09
C THR A 113 -8.26 15.79 6.93
N CYS A 114 -7.54 16.89 6.75
CA CYS A 114 -6.32 17.16 7.51
C CYS A 114 -6.28 18.63 7.93
N ARG A 115 -6.12 18.95 9.21
CA ARG A 115 -5.91 20.35 9.68
C ARG A 115 -6.88 21.40 9.08
N GLY A 116 -8.14 21.04 8.88
CA GLY A 116 -9.18 21.95 8.36
C GLY A 116 -9.22 22.12 6.83
N ILE A 117 -8.49 21.29 6.08
CA ILE A 117 -8.63 21.13 4.62
C ILE A 117 -9.22 19.75 4.29
N TYR A 118 -9.96 19.69 3.20
CA TYR A 118 -10.49 18.48 2.58
C TYR A 118 -9.79 18.30 1.23
N VAL A 119 -9.10 17.18 1.05
CA VAL A 119 -8.31 16.89 -0.15
C VAL A 119 -8.79 15.59 -0.75
N LYS A 120 -9.33 15.67 -1.96
CA LYS A 120 -9.59 14.48 -2.78
C LYS A 120 -8.29 14.02 -3.39
N PHE A 121 -8.04 12.73 -3.45
CA PHE A 121 -6.89 12.19 -4.13
C PHE A 121 -7.24 11.01 -5.04
N LYS A 122 -6.39 10.78 -6.02
CA LYS A 122 -6.39 9.57 -6.86
C LYS A 122 -4.96 9.06 -6.98
N PHE A 123 -4.76 7.76 -6.85
CA PHE A 123 -3.47 7.10 -7.05
C PHE A 123 -3.60 5.95 -8.05
N TYR A 124 -2.63 5.87 -8.95
CA TYR A 124 -2.52 4.81 -9.96
C TYR A 124 -1.04 4.60 -10.34
N ALA A 125 -0.72 3.50 -11.03
CA ALA A 125 0.66 3.16 -11.37
C ALA A 125 0.81 2.42 -12.71
N PHE A 126 0.17 2.90 -13.79
CA PHE A 126 0.20 2.22 -15.09
C PHE A 126 1.61 2.20 -15.71
N ASP A 127 2.22 3.37 -15.87
CA ASP A 127 3.60 3.51 -16.36
C ASP A 127 4.56 3.96 -15.24
N LYS A 128 4.13 4.99 -14.51
CA LYS A 128 4.80 5.51 -13.31
C LYS A 128 3.76 5.69 -12.20
N PRO A 129 4.13 5.46 -10.93
CA PRO A 129 3.21 5.71 -9.84
C PRO A 129 2.94 7.21 -9.73
N MET A 130 1.67 7.59 -9.73
CA MET A 130 1.23 8.98 -9.68
C MET A 130 0.16 9.17 -8.63
N LEU A 131 0.30 10.25 -7.87
CA LEU A 131 -0.68 10.74 -6.91
C LEU A 131 -1.19 12.10 -7.39
N LEU A 132 -2.48 12.17 -7.69
CA LEU A 132 -3.18 13.40 -8.01
C LEU A 132 -3.96 13.85 -6.78
N MET A 133 -3.96 15.14 -6.46
CA MET A 133 -4.75 15.69 -5.37
C MET A 133 -5.53 16.95 -5.80
N LYS A 134 -6.76 17.09 -5.36
CA LYS A 134 -7.56 18.31 -5.56
C LYS A 134 -8.02 18.83 -4.21
N HIS A 135 -7.74 20.09 -3.96
CA HIS A 135 -8.38 20.78 -2.85
C HIS A 135 -9.90 20.80 -3.08
N SER A 136 -10.66 20.27 -2.12
CA SER A 136 -12.11 20.19 -2.16
C SER A 136 -12.76 21.37 -1.42
N TYR A 137 -12.42 21.54 -0.14
CA TYR A 137 -12.95 22.58 0.75
C TYR A 137 -11.99 22.84 1.92
N GLY A 138 -12.12 23.98 2.61
CA GLY A 138 -11.30 24.35 3.76
C GLY A 138 -10.62 25.71 3.61
N GLY A 139 -10.05 26.20 4.71
CA GLY A 139 -9.40 27.52 4.78
C GLY A 139 -7.87 27.48 4.70
N ASN A 140 -7.28 26.32 4.45
CA ASN A 140 -5.84 26.13 4.31
C ASN A 140 -5.52 25.72 2.88
N SER A 141 -4.25 25.77 2.49
CA SER A 141 -3.77 25.36 1.17
C SER A 141 -3.05 24.02 1.27
N ILE A 142 -3.12 23.21 0.20
CA ILE A 142 -2.34 21.98 0.07
C ILE A 142 -0.85 22.31 0.23
N SER A 143 -0.34 23.32 -0.47
CA SER A 143 1.08 23.73 -0.42
C SER A 143 1.57 23.97 1.01
N ASN A 144 0.73 24.54 1.89
CA ASN A 144 1.10 24.84 3.27
C ASN A 144 1.28 23.60 4.17
N ILE A 145 0.61 22.49 3.85
CA ILE A 145 0.59 21.30 4.70
C ILE A 145 0.81 19.98 3.93
N VAL A 146 1.38 20.08 2.73
CA VAL A 146 1.54 18.96 1.79
C VAL A 146 2.25 17.77 2.43
N GLU A 147 3.28 18.00 3.25
CA GLU A 147 3.99 16.95 3.97
C GLU A 147 3.07 16.10 4.87
N VAL A 148 2.09 16.74 5.51
CA VAL A 148 1.14 16.08 6.42
C VAL A 148 0.09 15.31 5.62
N ILE A 149 -0.43 15.91 4.54
CA ILE A 149 -1.38 15.28 3.62
C ILE A 149 -0.75 14.01 3.02
N LEU A 150 0.47 14.12 2.50
CA LEU A 150 1.17 13.01 1.87
C LEU A 150 1.48 11.88 2.85
N LYS A 151 1.88 12.23 4.08
CA LYS A 151 2.10 11.23 5.13
C LYS A 151 0.82 10.46 5.46
N GLU A 152 -0.31 11.15 5.57
CA GLU A 152 -1.61 10.51 5.80
C GLU A 152 -1.96 9.55 4.66
N ILE A 153 -1.82 10.00 3.40
CA ILE A 153 -2.09 9.17 2.21
C ILE A 153 -1.18 7.94 2.18
N GLU A 154 0.11 8.12 2.46
CA GLU A 154 1.08 7.02 2.48
C GLU A 154 0.75 5.99 3.57
N GLU A 155 0.50 6.44 4.80
CA GLU A 155 0.26 5.56 5.95
C GLU A 155 -1.07 4.80 5.86
N VAL A 156 -2.13 5.48 5.41
CA VAL A 156 -3.49 4.92 5.41
C VAL A 156 -3.79 4.10 4.15
N TYR A 157 -3.21 4.48 3.00
CA TYR A 157 -3.56 3.89 1.70
C TYR A 157 -2.36 3.24 1.00
N LEU A 158 -1.31 3.99 0.68
CA LEU A 158 -0.26 3.51 -0.24
C LEU A 158 0.55 2.35 0.32
N LEU A 159 0.88 2.38 1.61
CA LEU A 159 1.63 1.30 2.24
C LEU A 159 0.84 -0.02 2.24
N LYS A 160 -0.50 0.01 2.29
CA LYS A 160 -1.31 -1.20 2.14
C LYS A 160 -1.23 -1.77 0.72
N LEU A 161 -0.96 -0.96 -0.28
CA LEU A 161 -0.72 -1.39 -1.67
C LEU A 161 0.75 -1.81 -1.91
N GLY A 162 1.61 -1.62 -0.91
CA GLY A 162 3.05 -1.84 -0.98
C GLY A 162 3.86 -0.62 -1.41
N TYR A 163 3.21 0.49 -1.79
CA TYR A 163 3.87 1.70 -2.27
C TYR A 163 4.34 2.60 -1.13
N SER A 164 5.50 3.23 -1.34
CA SER A 164 6.02 4.31 -0.53
C SER A 164 6.35 5.49 -1.43
N LEU A 165 5.93 6.69 -1.03
CA LEU A 165 6.08 7.91 -1.83
C LEU A 165 7.55 8.14 -2.22
N GLU A 166 8.45 8.02 -1.26
CA GLU A 166 9.89 8.24 -1.46
C GLU A 166 10.55 7.07 -2.20
N LYS A 167 10.35 5.83 -1.76
CA LYS A 167 11.07 4.67 -2.33
C LYS A 167 10.66 4.37 -3.76
N ASP A 168 9.40 4.66 -4.11
CA ASP A 168 8.85 4.39 -5.43
C ASP A 168 8.83 5.60 -6.35
N ASN A 169 9.41 6.74 -5.90
CA ASN A 169 9.46 8.00 -6.65
C ASN A 169 8.08 8.38 -7.20
N VAL A 170 7.07 8.37 -6.33
CA VAL A 170 5.68 8.69 -6.73
C VAL A 170 5.63 10.14 -7.20
N ALA A 171 5.13 10.36 -8.42
CA ALA A 171 4.95 11.69 -8.96
C ALA A 171 3.71 12.33 -8.35
N ILE A 172 3.85 13.49 -7.70
CA ILE A 172 2.78 14.11 -6.93
C ILE A 172 2.38 15.42 -7.62
N HIS A 173 1.12 15.50 -8.03
CA HIS A 173 0.54 16.68 -8.67
C HIS A 173 -0.72 17.08 -7.92
N TYR A 174 -0.98 18.37 -7.82
CA TYR A 174 -2.20 18.84 -7.20
C TYR A 174 -2.72 20.15 -7.75
N LYS A 175 -4.01 20.34 -7.55
CA LYS A 175 -4.71 21.61 -7.70
C LYS A 175 -5.04 22.16 -6.32
N ASP A 176 -4.52 23.35 -6.02
CA ASP A 176 -4.79 24.05 -4.77
C ASP A 176 -5.92 25.09 -4.90
N ILE A 177 -6.29 25.71 -3.79
CA ILE A 177 -7.34 26.74 -3.75
C ILE A 177 -7.02 28.00 -4.54
N HIS A 178 -8.10 28.57 -5.04
CA HIS A 178 -8.19 29.98 -5.37
C HIS A 178 -8.11 30.82 -4.08
N ILE A 179 -7.06 31.63 -3.94
CA ILE A 179 -7.01 32.71 -2.95
C ILE A 179 -7.40 33.99 -3.69
N GLU A 180 -8.35 34.75 -3.15
CA GLU A 180 -9.01 35.90 -3.80
C GLU A 180 -8.07 36.72 -4.70
N GLY A 181 -8.29 36.63 -6.02
CA GLY A 181 -7.56 37.39 -7.05
C GLY A 181 -6.43 36.65 -7.79
N LEU A 182 -6.16 35.38 -7.45
CA LEU A 182 -5.19 34.51 -8.13
C LEU A 182 -5.87 33.23 -8.62
N ASP A 183 -5.71 32.91 -9.91
CA ASP A 183 -6.26 31.68 -10.51
C ASP A 183 -5.81 30.41 -9.74
N SER A 184 -6.61 29.34 -9.79
CA SER A 184 -6.25 28.06 -9.19
C SER A 184 -4.84 27.64 -9.61
N HIS A 185 -4.02 27.25 -8.63
CA HIS A 185 -2.65 26.83 -8.87
C HIS A 185 -2.59 25.32 -9.06
N TYR A 186 -2.01 24.91 -10.19
CA TYR A 186 -1.70 23.53 -10.49
C TYR A 186 -0.20 23.35 -10.34
N GLU A 187 0.21 22.44 -9.45
CA GLU A 187 1.61 22.27 -9.08
C GLU A 187 2.00 20.80 -9.06
N GLN A 188 3.23 20.53 -9.47
CA GLN A 188 3.96 19.33 -9.13
C GLN A 188 4.81 19.63 -7.89
N VAL A 189 4.85 18.71 -6.93
CA VAL A 189 5.75 18.80 -5.78
C VAL A 189 6.81 17.70 -5.83
N THR A 190 8.04 18.10 -5.58
CA THR A 190 9.20 17.21 -5.44
C THR A 190 9.88 17.44 -4.10
N PHE A 191 10.61 16.44 -3.63
CA PHE A 191 11.33 16.50 -2.35
C PHE A 191 12.76 16.04 -2.54
N ASP A 192 13.72 16.78 -1.96
CA ASP A 192 15.15 16.45 -2.09
C ASP A 192 15.57 15.28 -1.18
N LYS A 193 14.95 15.13 0.00
CA LYS A 193 15.22 14.04 0.94
C LYS A 193 14.09 13.83 1.95
N GLY A 194 13.46 12.66 1.94
CA GLY A 194 12.24 12.42 2.71
C GLY A 194 11.10 13.37 2.32
N LEU A 195 9.96 13.29 3.01
CA LEU A 195 8.84 14.22 2.81
C LEU A 195 9.08 15.55 3.54
N LYS A 196 10.17 16.24 3.22
CA LYS A 196 10.56 17.53 3.82
C LYS A 196 11.10 18.51 2.79
N ASN A 197 10.86 19.79 3.03
CA ASN A 197 11.32 20.90 2.17
C ASN A 197 10.80 20.72 0.71
N PRO A 198 9.48 20.80 0.50
CA PRO A 198 8.89 20.69 -0.83
C PRO A 198 9.42 21.75 -1.79
N ASN A 199 9.68 21.33 -3.02
CA ASN A 199 9.96 22.20 -4.16
C ASN A 199 8.80 22.09 -5.16
N TRP A 200 8.28 23.24 -5.57
CA TRP A 200 7.09 23.33 -6.43
C TRP A 200 7.44 23.76 -7.84
N GLU A 201 6.76 23.15 -8.81
CA GLU A 201 6.82 23.50 -10.22
C GLU A 201 5.39 23.64 -10.76
N THR A 202 5.09 24.75 -11.42
CA THR A 202 3.78 24.95 -12.05
C THR A 202 3.62 23.99 -13.22
N ILE A 203 2.45 23.34 -13.30
CA ILE A 203 2.10 22.40 -14.37
C ILE A 203 0.93 22.92 -15.20
N ASP A 204 0.72 22.27 -16.34
CA ASP A 204 -0.39 22.58 -17.23
C ASP A 204 -1.74 22.16 -16.60
N ALA A 205 -2.67 23.11 -16.56
CA ALA A 205 -3.99 22.93 -15.94
C ALA A 205 -4.86 21.96 -16.74
N ASP A 206 -4.84 22.06 -18.07
CA ASP A 206 -5.65 21.23 -18.95
C ASP A 206 -5.22 19.77 -18.86
N TRP A 207 -3.90 19.52 -18.87
CA TRP A 207 -3.33 18.19 -18.62
C TRP A 207 -3.79 17.62 -17.28
N PHE A 208 -3.72 18.38 -16.19
CA PHE A 208 -4.09 17.87 -14.87
C PHE A 208 -5.58 17.51 -14.78
N GLU A 209 -6.45 18.34 -15.35
CA GLU A 209 -7.89 18.08 -15.36
C GLU A 209 -8.23 16.87 -16.25
N GLU A 210 -7.60 16.74 -17.43
CA GLU A 210 -7.75 15.57 -18.30
C GLU A 210 -7.27 14.28 -17.61
N GLU A 211 -6.08 14.31 -17.02
CA GLU A 211 -5.51 13.16 -16.30
C GLU A 211 -6.41 12.78 -15.12
N TRP A 212 -6.88 13.76 -14.33
CA TRP A 212 -7.79 13.51 -13.22
C TRP A 212 -9.08 12.84 -13.66
N ASP A 213 -9.69 13.30 -14.76
CA ASP A 213 -10.96 12.76 -15.25
C ASP A 213 -10.78 11.38 -15.89
N SER A 214 -9.60 11.09 -16.45
CA SER A 214 -9.27 9.78 -17.03
C SER A 214 -9.18 8.66 -15.97
N VAL A 215 -8.78 9.00 -14.74
CA VAL A 215 -8.59 8.02 -13.67
C VAL A 215 -9.94 7.73 -12.99
N ILE A 216 -10.58 6.63 -13.41
CA ILE A 216 -11.76 6.09 -12.73
C ILE A 216 -11.29 5.36 -11.46
N THR A 217 -11.86 5.70 -10.31
CA THR A 217 -11.52 5.08 -9.02
C THR A 217 -12.56 4.06 -8.61
N GLU A 218 -12.11 2.87 -8.22
CA GLU A 218 -12.96 1.93 -7.50
C GLU A 218 -13.26 2.51 -6.11
N GLN A 219 -14.55 2.65 -5.75
CA GLN A 219 -14.91 2.90 -4.37
C GLN A 219 -14.51 1.67 -3.55
N ILE A 220 -13.81 1.88 -2.44
CA ILE A 220 -13.60 0.82 -1.46
C ILE A 220 -14.97 0.56 -0.83
N GLU A 221 -15.71 -0.43 -1.36
CA GLU A 221 -16.95 -0.90 -0.72
C GLU A 221 -16.59 -1.63 0.58
N ASP A 222 -17.42 -1.42 1.63
CA ASP A 222 -17.24 -2.02 2.94
C ASP A 222 -17.37 -3.56 2.91
N ASP A 223 -16.31 -4.20 3.42
CA ASP A 223 -16.29 -5.40 4.26
C ASP A 223 -17.01 -6.68 3.79
N GLU A 224 -16.63 -7.21 2.62
CA GLU A 224 -16.60 -8.67 2.47
C GLU A 224 -15.16 -9.19 2.66
N PRO A 225 -14.94 -10.18 3.56
CA PRO A 225 -13.64 -10.82 3.67
C PRO A 225 -13.28 -11.46 2.32
N VAL A 226 -11.98 -11.58 2.04
CA VAL A 226 -11.48 -12.26 0.83
C VAL A 226 -12.03 -13.70 0.72
N PHE A 227 -12.50 -14.27 1.84
CA PHE A 227 -13.18 -15.57 1.96
C PHE A 227 -14.35 -15.55 2.93
#